data_AF-A0AA88LIW9-F1
#
_entry.id   AF-A0AA88LIW9-F1
#
_cell.length_a   1.000
_cell.length_b   1.000
_cell.length_c   1.000
_cell.angle_alpha   90.00
_cell.angle_beta   90.00
_cell.angle_gamma   90.00
#
_symmetry.space_group_name_H-M   'P 1'
#
loop_
_entity.id
_entity.type
_entity.pdbx_description
1 polymer ?
#
loop_
_entity_poly.entity_id
_entity_poly.type
_entity_poly.pdbx_seq_one_letter_code
_entity_poly.pdbx_strand_id
1 'polypeptide(L)'
;MIYDEKPPSRWKIIEGRKALIKYFYEDVEHYALLRVITTCLLGVLRSLDESSVKSAAVLCITYLLQGQGSSALEVLKDSIGEIHRELRRLLATEKDNQLIMHTNLALDELDTIMKSFLDLSQQPMKKEIFISSLPK
;
A
#
# COMPACT_ATOMS: atom_id res chain seq x y z
N MET A 1 19.47 -19.88 -46.86
CA MET A 1 20.13 -18.88 -45.99
C MET A 1 19.04 -17.92 -45.54
N ILE A 2 18.49 -18.14 -44.34
CA ILE A 2 17.42 -17.29 -43.80
C ILE A 2 18.11 -16.30 -42.88
N TYR A 3 18.01 -15.01 -43.23
CA TYR A 3 18.65 -13.92 -42.51
C TYR A 3 18.13 -13.85 -41.06
N ASP A 4 19.05 -14.05 -40.11
CA ASP A 4 18.90 -13.67 -38.71
C ASP A 4 19.05 -12.14 -38.60
N GLU A 5 18.01 -11.41 -38.99
CA GLU A 5 17.97 -9.96 -38.80
C GLU A 5 17.72 -9.65 -37.33
N LYS A 6 18.83 -9.53 -36.58
CA LYS A 6 18.87 -8.99 -35.23
C LYS A 6 18.09 -7.67 -35.20
N PRO A 7 17.01 -7.54 -34.39
CA PRO A 7 16.14 -6.37 -34.46
C PRO A 7 16.94 -5.09 -34.23
N PRO A 8 16.69 -4.02 -35.01
CA PRO A 8 17.50 -2.81 -34.98
C PRO A 8 17.54 -2.24 -33.56
N SER A 9 18.66 -1.68 -33.11
CA SER A 9 18.85 -1.20 -31.72
C SER A 9 17.75 -0.25 -31.24
N ARG A 10 17.09 0.47 -32.16
CA ARG A 10 15.89 1.30 -31.89
C ARG A 10 14.65 0.48 -31.49
N TRP A 11 14.47 -0.73 -32.02
CA TRP A 11 13.38 -1.65 -31.66
C TRP A 11 13.45 -2.04 -30.18
N LYS A 12 14.65 -2.34 -29.66
CA LYS A 12 14.86 -2.62 -28.23
C LYS A 12 14.52 -1.42 -27.34
N ILE A 13 14.78 -0.19 -27.81
CA ILE A 13 14.40 1.04 -27.09
C ILE A 13 12.88 1.21 -27.06
N ILE A 14 12.19 0.94 -28.18
CA ILE A 14 10.72 1.05 -28.26
C ILE A 14 10.05 -0.02 -27.39
N GLU A 15 10.50 -1.28 -27.44
CA GLU A 15 9.96 -2.35 -26.58
C GLU A 15 10.25 -2.09 -25.09
N GLY A 16 11.44 -1.58 -24.74
CA GLY A 16 11.73 -1.15 -23.37
C GLY A 16 10.81 -0.03 -22.88
N ARG A 17 10.51 0.95 -23.74
CA ARG A 17 9.55 2.02 -23.42
C ARG A 17 8.12 1.52 -23.32
N LYS A 18 7.71 0.59 -24.18
CA LYS A 18 6.38 -0.03 -24.14
C LYS A 18 6.19 -0.86 -22.87
N ALA A 19 7.21 -1.60 -22.44
CA ALA A 19 7.21 -2.31 -21.16
C ALA A 19 7.14 -1.36 -19.97
N LEU A 20 7.88 -0.24 -20.00
CA LEU A 20 7.78 0.80 -18.98
C LEU A 20 6.39 1.43 -18.93
N ILE A 21 5.82 1.81 -20.08
CA ILE A 21 4.45 2.36 -20.14
C ILE A 21 3.44 1.37 -19.59
N LYS A 22 3.55 0.08 -19.96
CA LYS A 22 2.67 -0.97 -19.45
C LYS A 22 2.80 -1.13 -17.93
N TYR A 23 4.03 -1.17 -17.41
CA TYR A 23 4.30 -1.26 -15.98
C TYR A 23 3.73 -0.05 -15.22
N PHE A 24 4.01 1.17 -15.68
CA PHE A 24 3.47 2.40 -15.09
C PHE A 24 1.93 2.43 -15.16
N TYR A 25 1.33 1.95 -16.25
CA TYR A 25 -0.12 1.95 -16.41
C TYR A 25 -0.79 0.91 -15.50
N GLU A 26 -0.23 -0.30 -15.38
CA GLU A 26 -0.70 -1.34 -14.45
C GLU A 26 -0.57 -0.89 -12.98
N ASP A 27 0.54 -0.27 -12.59
CA ASP A 27 0.71 0.29 -11.24
C ASP A 27 -0.30 1.41 -10.95
N VAL A 28 -0.50 2.35 -11.89
CA VAL A 28 -1.44 3.47 -11.72
C VAL A 28 -2.89 2.97 -11.56
N GLU A 29 -3.31 1.98 -12.35
CA GLU A 29 -4.65 1.37 -12.19
C GLU A 29 -4.79 0.65 -10.85
N HIS A 30 -3.75 -0.08 -10.43
CA HIS A 30 -3.76 -0.79 -9.16
C HIS A 30 -3.87 0.17 -7.97
N TYR A 31 -3.14 1.28 -8.00
CA TYR A 31 -3.18 2.33 -6.98
C TYR A 31 -4.51 3.07 -6.93
N ALA A 32 -5.10 3.38 -8.09
CA ALA A 32 -6.41 4.00 -8.16
C ALA A 32 -7.50 3.08 -7.58
N LEU A 33 -7.47 1.80 -7.93
CA LEU A 33 -8.42 0.81 -7.43
C LEU A 33 -8.30 0.64 -5.91
N LEU A 34 -7.09 0.53 -5.38
CA LEU A 34 -6.85 0.39 -3.95
C LEU A 34 -7.45 1.58 -3.17
N ARG A 35 -7.21 2.81 -3.63
CA ARG A 35 -7.78 4.01 -3.02
C ARG A 35 -9.31 4.01 -3.03
N VAL A 36 -9.91 3.62 -4.15
CA VAL A 36 -11.38 3.54 -4.28
C VAL A 36 -11.95 2.50 -3.31
N ILE A 37 -11.34 1.32 -3.23
CA ILE A 37 -11.76 0.26 -2.31
C ILE A 37 -11.65 0.75 -0.86
N THR A 38 -10.51 1.32 -0.47
CA THR A 38 -10.31 1.86 0.89
C THR A 38 -11.34 2.93 1.23
N THR A 39 -11.59 3.87 0.31
CA THR A 39 -12.60 4.93 0.51
C THR A 39 -14.01 4.35 0.68
N CYS A 40 -14.36 3.35 -0.13
CA CYS A 40 -15.65 2.65 -0.05
C CYS A 40 -15.82 1.95 1.31
N LEU A 41 -14.81 1.20 1.75
CA LEU A 41 -14.83 0.50 3.02
C LEU A 41 -14.97 1.47 4.20
N LEU A 42 -14.23 2.58 4.19
CA LEU A 42 -14.38 3.62 5.21
C LEU A 42 -15.78 4.25 5.20
N GLY A 43 -16.36 4.45 4.01
CA GLY A 43 -17.74 4.89 3.85
C GLY A 43 -18.75 3.92 4.48
N VAL A 44 -18.56 2.62 4.28
CA VAL A 44 -19.35 1.56 4.91
C VAL A 44 -19.27 1.64 6.44
N LEU A 45 -18.06 1.74 7.01
CA LEU A 45 -17.88 1.83 8.46
C LEU A 45 -18.58 3.04 9.09
N ARG A 46 -18.70 4.14 8.33
CA ARG A 46 -19.31 5.40 8.79
C ARG A 46 -20.83 5.43 8.66
N SER A 47 -21.37 4.77 7.63
CA SER A 47 -22.74 5.05 7.18
C SER A 47 -23.71 3.90 7.40
N LEU A 48 -23.20 2.67 7.51
CA LEU A 48 -24.04 1.50 7.71
C LEU A 48 -24.05 1.14 9.19
N ASP A 49 -25.22 0.80 9.73
CA ASP A 49 -25.37 0.46 11.16
C ASP A 49 -25.22 -1.04 11.44
N GLU A 50 -25.45 -1.88 10.44
CA GLU A 50 -25.45 -3.33 10.59
C GLU A 50 -24.05 -3.89 10.94
N SER A 51 -23.94 -4.51 12.11
CA SER A 51 -22.65 -5.02 12.63
C SER A 51 -22.04 -6.12 11.75
N SER A 52 -22.85 -6.91 11.05
CA SER A 52 -22.39 -7.93 10.08
C SER A 52 -21.65 -7.28 8.91
N VAL A 53 -22.18 -6.18 8.37
CA VAL A 53 -21.63 -5.45 7.23
C VAL A 53 -20.36 -4.69 7.64
N LYS A 54 -20.39 -4.05 8.82
CA LYS A 54 -19.17 -3.46 9.42
C LYS A 54 -18.09 -4.52 9.62
N SER A 55 -18.45 -5.71 10.10
CA SER A 55 -17.48 -6.80 10.32
C SER A 55 -16.84 -7.26 9.02
N ALA A 56 -17.64 -7.43 7.95
CA ALA A 56 -17.12 -7.76 6.64
C ALA A 56 -16.18 -6.67 6.11
N ALA A 57 -16.55 -5.40 6.27
CA ALA A 57 -15.71 -4.28 5.85
C ALA A 57 -14.39 -4.19 6.63
N VAL A 58 -14.42 -4.38 7.95
CA VAL A 58 -13.22 -4.45 8.79
C VAL A 58 -12.32 -5.61 8.34
N LEU A 59 -12.90 -6.78 8.07
CA LEU A 59 -12.13 -7.93 7.61
C LEU A 59 -11.49 -7.69 6.23
N CYS A 60 -12.20 -7.03 5.31
CA CYS A 60 -11.63 -6.60 4.04
C CYS A 60 -10.44 -5.65 4.25
N ILE A 61 -10.54 -4.70 5.19
CA ILE A 61 -9.41 -3.82 5.56
C ILE A 61 -8.25 -4.67 6.08
N THR A 62 -8.49 -5.64 6.97
CA THR A 62 -7.43 -6.54 7.46
C THR A 62 -6.74 -7.27 6.32
N TYR A 63 -7.48 -7.80 5.35
CA TYR A 63 -6.87 -8.47 4.18
C TYR A 63 -6.11 -7.51 3.27
N LEU A 64 -6.59 -6.27 3.10
CA LEU A 64 -5.85 -5.24 2.37
C LEU A 64 -4.54 -4.86 3.08
N LEU A 65 -4.50 -4.91 4.40
CA LEU A 65 -3.29 -4.67 5.17
C LEU A 65 -2.32 -5.86 5.05
N GLN A 66 -2.81 -7.10 5.14
CA GLN A 66 -2.00 -8.32 5.06
C GLN A 66 -1.46 -8.63 3.66
N GLY A 67 -2.25 -8.38 2.61
CA GLY A 67 -1.98 -8.90 1.26
C GLY A 67 -1.00 -8.10 0.41
N GLN A 68 -0.53 -6.94 0.88
CA GLN A 68 -0.14 -5.86 -0.03
C GLN A 68 1.32 -5.37 0.20
N GLY A 69 2.05 -5.95 1.15
CA GLY A 69 3.49 -5.76 1.31
C GLY A 69 3.94 -4.29 1.39
N SER A 70 5.18 -4.00 0.97
CA SER A 70 5.79 -2.67 1.06
C SER A 70 5.23 -1.64 0.06
N SER A 71 4.70 -2.08 -1.09
CA SER A 71 4.26 -1.16 -2.16
C SER A 71 2.89 -0.56 -1.89
N ALA A 72 1.96 -1.29 -1.27
CA ALA A 72 0.66 -0.74 -0.90
C ALA A 72 0.74 0.27 0.25
N LEU A 73 1.74 0.09 1.10
CA LEU A 73 2.06 0.97 2.22
C LEU A 73 2.29 2.41 1.73
N GLU A 74 2.91 2.59 0.56
CA GLU A 74 3.08 3.92 -0.04
C GLU A 74 1.75 4.59 -0.42
N VAL A 75 0.77 3.78 -0.82
CA VAL A 75 -0.57 4.20 -1.28
C VAL A 75 -1.51 4.46 -0.13
N LEU A 76 -1.48 3.53 0.83
CA LEU A 76 -2.30 3.56 2.01
C LEU A 76 -1.75 4.56 3.01
N LYS A 77 -0.50 5.04 2.89
CA LYS A 77 0.10 6.04 3.79
C LYS A 77 -0.84 7.19 4.12
N ASP A 78 -1.49 7.74 3.09
CA ASP A 78 -2.41 8.87 3.24
C ASP A 78 -3.75 8.46 3.90
N SER A 79 -4.11 7.18 3.84
CA SER A 79 -5.33 6.60 4.41
C SER A 79 -5.11 5.87 5.75
N ILE A 80 -3.88 5.52 6.14
CA ILE A 80 -3.57 4.75 7.36
C ILE A 80 -4.10 5.45 8.60
N GLY A 81 -3.88 6.77 8.71
CA GLY A 81 -4.38 7.55 9.83
C GLY A 81 -5.91 7.57 9.89
N GLU A 82 -6.56 7.59 8.74
CA GLU A 82 -8.02 7.55 8.63
C GLU A 82 -8.57 6.18 9.02
N ILE A 83 -7.96 5.10 8.53
CA ILE A 83 -8.27 3.71 8.89
C ILE A 83 -8.13 3.51 10.40
N HIS A 84 -6.97 3.89 10.99
CA HIS A 84 -6.74 3.76 12.43
C HIS A 84 -7.81 4.49 13.23
N ARG A 85 -8.16 5.73 12.85
CA ARG A 85 -9.17 6.53 13.54
C ARG A 85 -10.55 5.89 13.49
N GLU A 86 -10.97 5.39 12.33
CA GLU A 86 -12.27 4.72 12.21
C GLU A 86 -12.33 3.41 13.00
N LEU A 87 -11.26 2.60 12.98
CA LEU A 87 -11.19 1.38 13.79
C LEU A 87 -11.25 1.69 15.29
N ARG A 88 -10.53 2.73 15.76
CA ARG A 88 -10.62 3.19 17.16
C ARG A 88 -12.01 3.69 17.51
N ARG A 89 -12.69 4.38 16.59
CA ARG A 89 -14.08 4.82 16.78
C ARG A 89 -14.99 3.60 16.96
N LEU A 90 -14.86 2.57 16.13
CA LEU A 90 -15.66 1.35 16.23
C LEU A 90 -15.47 0.66 17.59
N LEU A 91 -14.23 0.54 18.10
CA LEU A 91 -14.00 -0.02 19.43
C LEU A 91 -14.69 0.78 20.55
N ALA A 92 -14.85 2.09 20.38
CA ALA A 92 -15.51 2.94 21.37
C ALA A 92 -17.04 2.91 21.28
N THR A 93 -17.60 2.65 20.10
CA THR A 93 -19.05 2.79 19.84
C THR A 93 -19.80 1.47 19.74
N GLU A 94 -19.14 0.41 19.30
CA GLU A 94 -19.78 -0.88 19.03
C GLU A 94 -19.87 -1.76 20.28
N LYS A 95 -20.90 -2.61 20.32
CA LYS A 95 -21.11 -3.60 21.40
C LYS A 95 -21.07 -5.03 20.92
N ASP A 96 -21.03 -5.24 19.61
CA ASP A 96 -20.96 -6.57 19.03
C ASP A 96 -19.56 -7.16 19.23
N ASN A 97 -19.48 -8.28 19.95
CA ASN A 97 -18.21 -8.89 20.32
C ASN A 97 -17.40 -9.36 19.11
N GLN A 98 -18.07 -9.83 18.05
CA GLN A 98 -17.40 -10.31 16.86
C GLN A 98 -16.77 -9.16 16.09
N LEU A 99 -17.51 -8.05 15.92
CA LEU A 99 -17.00 -6.82 15.32
C LEU A 99 -15.83 -6.24 16.12
N ILE A 100 -15.94 -6.22 17.45
CA ILE A 100 -14.84 -5.78 18.33
C ILE A 100 -13.60 -6.66 18.13
N MET A 101 -13.76 -7.98 18.08
CA MET A 101 -12.65 -8.91 17.84
C MET A 101 -11.99 -8.66 16.48
N HIS A 102 -12.77 -8.54 15.40
CA HIS A 102 -12.25 -8.23 14.07
C HIS A 102 -11.54 -6.87 14.03
N THR A 103 -12.07 -5.88 14.74
CA THR A 103 -11.49 -4.53 14.82
C THR A 103 -10.14 -4.54 15.54
N ASN A 104 -10.01 -5.31 16.62
CA ASN A 104 -8.72 -5.46 17.31
C ASN A 104 -7.68 -6.13 16.42
N LEU A 105 -8.04 -7.21 15.70
CA LEU A 105 -7.13 -7.85 14.75
C LEU A 105 -6.66 -6.89 13.66
N ALA A 106 -7.57 -6.07 13.12
CA ALA A 106 -7.21 -5.06 12.11
C ALA A 106 -6.24 -4.01 12.66
N LEU A 107 -6.42 -3.59 13.92
CA LEU A 107 -5.51 -2.66 14.59
C LEU A 107 -4.13 -3.27 14.85
N ASP A 108 -4.05 -4.53 15.25
CA ASP A 108 -2.77 -5.23 15.45
C ASP A 108 -1.97 -5.35 14.14
N GLU A 109 -2.67 -5.65 13.04
CA GLU A 109 -2.07 -5.67 11.70
C GLU A 109 -1.55 -4.28 11.32
N LEU A 110 -2.37 -3.25 11.54
CA LEU A 110 -2.00 -1.87 11.24
C LEU A 110 -0.80 -1.42 12.07
N ASP A 111 -0.73 -1.78 13.36
CA ASP A 111 0.40 -1.47 14.23
C ASP A 111 1.68 -2.16 13.76
N THR A 112 1.58 -3.39 13.27
CA THR A 112 2.72 -4.14 12.69
C THR A 112 3.26 -3.44 11.44
N ILE A 113 2.35 -2.98 10.58
CA ILE A 113 2.65 -2.23 9.36
C ILE A 113 3.22 -0.84 9.68
N MET A 114 2.68 -0.15 10.69
CA MET A 114 3.20 1.15 11.11
C MET A 114 4.61 1.03 11.69
N LYS A 115 4.90 -0.04 12.46
CA LYS A 115 6.26 -0.31 12.95
C LYS A 115 7.25 -0.53 11.81
N SER A 116 6.88 -1.32 10.80
CA SER A 116 7.75 -1.54 9.63
C SER A 116 7.96 -0.26 8.82
N PHE A 117 6.95 0.62 8.75
CA PHE A 117 7.07 1.92 8.09
C PHE A 117 7.95 2.92 8.86
N LEU A 118 7.87 2.91 10.20
CA LEU A 118 8.63 3.79 11.09
C LEU A 118 10.05 3.29 11.36
N ASP A 119 10.36 2.03 11.06
CA ASP A 119 11.70 1.46 11.13
C ASP A 119 12.61 2.08 10.06
N LEU A 120 13.12 3.29 10.38
CA LEU A 120 14.14 4.04 9.62
C LEU A 120 15.46 3.26 9.45
N SER A 121 15.61 2.12 10.12
CA SER A 121 16.76 1.21 10.00
C SER A 121 16.90 0.58 8.61
N GLN A 122 15.85 0.59 7.80
CA GLN A 122 15.85 0.07 6.42
C GLN A 122 16.24 1.11 5.36
N GLN A 123 16.46 2.37 5.71
CA GLN A 123 17.04 3.32 4.76
C GLN A 123 18.57 3.12 4.72
N PRO A 124 19.16 2.68 3.58
CA PRO A 124 20.60 2.62 3.47
C PRO A 124 21.13 4.05 3.57
N MET A 125 21.70 4.39 4.74
CA MET A 125 22.43 5.64 4.92
C MET A 125 23.58 5.66 3.90
N LYS A 126 23.39 6.38 2.79
CA LYS A 126 24.49 6.74 1.90
C LYS A 126 25.34 7.77 2.64
N LYS A 127 26.43 7.32 3.26
CA LYS A 127 27.52 8.23 3.63
C LYS A 127 28.14 8.75 2.33
N GLU A 128 27.75 9.94 1.89
CA GLU A 128 28.53 10.69 0.93
C GLU A 128 29.80 11.19 1.64
N ILE A 129 30.89 10.45 1.45
CA ILE A 129 32.20 10.89 1.91
C ILE A 129 32.64 12.02 0.97
N PHE A 130 32.44 13.27 1.39
CA PHE A 130 33.11 14.40 0.76
C PHE A 130 34.60 14.36 1.12
N ILE A 131 35.43 13.94 0.17
CA ILE A 131 36.88 14.14 0.26
C ILE A 131 37.11 15.64 0.05
N SER A 132 37.14 16.41 1.14
CA SER A 132 37.64 17.78 1.07
C SER A 132 39.15 17.74 0.87
N SER A 133 39.54 17.77 -0.41
CA SER A 133 40.78 18.34 -0.95
C SER A 133 42.12 17.94 -0.31
N LEU A 134 42.97 17.28 -1.10
CA LEU A 134 44.42 17.56 -1.20
C LEU A 134 44.81 17.29 -2.68
N PRO A 135 45.54 18.18 -3.38
CA PRO A 135 46.91 18.52 -2.99
C PRO A 135 47.32 20.00 -3.21
N LYS A 136 48.41 20.41 -2.56
CA LYS A 136 49.39 21.35 -3.13
C LYS A 136 50.76 20.71 -3.04
#